data_AF-A0A2M8DIL8-F1
#
_entry.id   AF-A0A2M8DIL8-F1
#
_cell.length_a   1.000
_cell.length_b   1.000
_cell.length_c   1.000
_cell.angle_alpha   90.00
_cell.angle_beta   90.00
_cell.angle_gamma   90.00
#
_symmetry.space_group_name_H-M   'P 1'
#
loop_
_entity.id
_entity.type
_entity.pdbx_description
1 polymer ?
#
loop_
_entity_poly.entity_id
_entity_poly.type
_entity_poly.pdbx_seq_one_letter_code
_entity_poly.pdbx_strand_id
1 'polypeptide(L)'
;MTTKSAPNYRVALEAAYALGVGFLWGMALVVFAIGGIEGYKNIRTQSALTDQLQTITDPAAQAHTQELIQAAHHEAMRLWGEAGITILVLAVAAIFISRWMNRNHPA
;
A
#
# COMPACT_ATOMS: atom_id res chain seq x y z
N MET A 1 -46.29 -20.66 4.48
CA MET A 1 -45.07 -20.42 5.28
C MET A 1 -43.87 -20.45 4.36
N THR A 2 -43.15 -19.33 4.30
CA THR A 2 -42.11 -19.00 3.33
C THR A 2 -40.82 -19.78 3.57
N THR A 3 -40.54 -20.76 2.71
CA THR A 3 -39.26 -21.50 2.65
C THR A 3 -38.18 -20.79 1.81
N LYS A 4 -38.42 -19.54 1.39
CA LYS A 4 -37.49 -18.74 0.55
C LYS A 4 -36.27 -18.16 1.31
N SER A 5 -36.11 -18.39 2.60
CA SER A 5 -35.11 -17.71 3.44
C SER A 5 -33.71 -18.32 3.41
N ALA A 6 -33.59 -19.65 3.39
CA ALA A 6 -32.29 -20.33 3.45
C ALA A 6 -31.37 -20.07 2.22
N PRO A 7 -31.86 -20.15 0.96
CA PRO A 7 -31.02 -19.88 -0.20
C PRO A 7 -30.68 -18.39 -0.34
N ASN A 8 -31.63 -17.49 -0.07
CA ASN A 8 -31.38 -16.04 -0.12
C ASN A 8 -30.35 -15.59 0.92
N TYR A 9 -30.34 -16.22 2.10
CA TYR A 9 -29.35 -15.95 3.15
C TYR A 9 -27.94 -16.39 2.75
N ARG A 10 -27.79 -17.56 2.11
CA ARG A 10 -26.49 -18.02 1.58
C ARG A 10 -25.92 -17.08 0.51
N VAL A 11 -26.74 -16.67 -0.45
CA VAL A 11 -26.34 -15.74 -1.52
C VAL A 11 -25.93 -14.38 -0.96
N ALA A 12 -26.69 -13.86 0.03
CA ALA A 12 -26.34 -12.61 0.69
C ALA A 12 -24.99 -12.69 1.43
N LEU A 13 -24.71 -13.84 2.05
CA LEU A 13 -23.46 -14.10 2.75
C LEU A 13 -22.27 -14.15 1.78
N GLU A 14 -22.38 -14.89 0.68
CA GLU A 14 -21.38 -14.96 -0.39
C GLU A 14 -21.09 -13.59 -1.01
N ALA A 15 -22.14 -12.79 -1.26
CA ALA A 15 -21.99 -11.43 -1.76
C ALA A 15 -21.27 -10.52 -0.77
N ALA A 16 -21.62 -10.55 0.52
CA ALA A 16 -20.96 -9.76 1.56
C ALA A 16 -19.46 -10.09 1.64
N TYR A 17 -19.10 -11.36 1.48
CA TYR A 17 -17.71 -11.77 1.49
C TYR A 17 -16.93 -11.38 0.23
N ALA A 18 -17.52 -11.56 -0.96
CA ALA A 18 -16.88 -11.15 -2.20
C ALA A 18 -16.60 -9.63 -2.18
N LEU A 19 -17.53 -8.85 -1.64
CA LEU A 19 -17.35 -7.42 -1.41
C LEU A 19 -16.26 -7.13 -0.38
N GLY A 20 -16.22 -7.85 0.74
CA GLY A 20 -15.20 -7.68 1.77
C GLY A 20 -13.78 -7.99 1.28
N VAL A 21 -13.60 -9.13 0.59
CA VAL A 21 -12.30 -9.52 0.00
C VAL A 21 -11.92 -8.56 -1.13
N GLY A 22 -12.86 -8.19 -2.00
CA GLY A 22 -12.65 -7.20 -3.05
C GLY A 22 -12.24 -5.83 -2.50
N PHE A 23 -12.84 -5.40 -1.39
CA PHE A 23 -12.47 -4.17 -0.71
C PHE A 23 -11.03 -4.21 -0.18
N LEU A 24 -10.59 -5.33 0.42
CA LEU A 24 -9.21 -5.46 0.91
C LEU A 24 -8.18 -5.37 -0.22
N TRP A 25 -8.45 -6.01 -1.37
CA TRP A 25 -7.60 -5.88 -2.55
C TRP A 25 -7.63 -4.46 -3.14
N GLY A 26 -8.80 -3.83 -3.19
CA GLY A 26 -8.94 -2.44 -3.61
C GLY A 26 -8.14 -1.49 -2.73
N MET A 27 -8.22 -1.64 -1.40
CA MET A 27 -7.45 -0.86 -0.44
C MET A 27 -5.94 -1.09 -0.58
N ALA A 28 -5.49 -2.32 -0.83
CA ALA A 28 -4.08 -2.59 -1.08
C ALA A 28 -3.57 -1.84 -2.32
N LEU A 29 -4.38 -1.77 -3.39
CA LEU A 29 -4.04 -1.01 -4.59
C LEU A 29 -4.01 0.51 -4.34
N VAL A 30 -4.94 1.04 -3.53
CA VAL A 30 -4.91 2.46 -3.13
C VAL A 30 -3.66 2.79 -2.33
N VAL A 31 -3.29 1.94 -1.36
CA VAL A 31 -2.08 2.13 -0.55
C VAL A 31 -0.82 2.08 -1.42
N PHE A 32 -0.77 1.14 -2.38
CA PHE A 32 0.32 1.08 -3.35
C PHE A 32 0.43 2.36 -4.17
N ALA A 33 -0.69 2.88 -4.68
CA ALA A 33 -0.70 4.09 -5.48
C ALA A 33 -0.25 5.32 -4.68
N ILE A 34 -0.75 5.50 -3.45
CA ILE A 34 -0.38 6.63 -2.58
C ILE A 34 1.11 6.54 -2.20
N GLY A 35 1.55 5.38 -1.71
CA GLY A 35 2.95 5.15 -1.33
C GLY A 35 3.91 5.37 -2.51
N GLY A 36 3.53 4.89 -3.71
CA GLY A 36 4.30 5.09 -4.93
C GLY A 36 4.38 6.56 -5.37
N ILE A 37 3.27 7.31 -5.29
CA ILE A 37 3.26 8.75 -5.62
C ILE A 37 4.14 9.55 -4.67
N GLU A 38 3.99 9.35 -3.36
CA GLU A 38 4.78 10.05 -2.34
C GLU A 38 6.26 9.68 -2.43
N GLY A 39 6.57 8.38 -2.58
CA GLY A 39 7.94 7.91 -2.78
C GLY A 39 8.58 8.47 -4.04
N TYR A 40 7.83 8.57 -5.15
CA TYR A 40 8.32 9.17 -6.39
C TYR A 40 8.64 10.66 -6.25
N LYS A 41 7.82 11.43 -5.52
CA LYS A 41 8.12 12.86 -5.24
C LYS A 41 9.46 13.01 -4.53
N ASN A 42 9.72 12.19 -3.51
CA ASN A 42 10.97 12.25 -2.75
C ASN A 42 12.19 11.84 -3.58
N ILE A 43 12.07 10.82 -4.43
CA ILE A 43 13.13 10.43 -5.38
C ILE A 43 13.41 11.55 -6.38
N ARG A 44 12.38 12.24 -6.87
CA ARG A 44 12.55 13.38 -7.78
C ARG A 44 13.27 14.54 -7.08
N THR A 45 12.92 14.85 -5.84
CA THR A 45 13.61 15.85 -5.02
C THR A 45 15.08 15.47 -4.81
N GLN A 46 15.35 14.20 -4.52
CA GLN A 46 16.70 13.66 -4.39
C GLN A 46 17.52 13.88 -5.66
N SER A 47 16.96 13.61 -6.83
CA SER A 47 17.62 13.85 -8.13
C SER A 47 17.95 15.32 -8.32
N ALA A 48 16.98 16.22 -8.07
CA ALA A 48 17.19 17.66 -8.23
C ALA A 48 18.28 18.22 -7.30
N LEU A 49 18.32 17.76 -6.04
CA LEU A 49 19.37 18.14 -5.09
C LEU A 49 20.75 17.57 -5.49
N THR A 50 20.76 16.37 -6.07
CA THR A 50 22.00 15.74 -6.57
C THR A 50 22.59 16.53 -7.75
N ASP A 51 21.74 17.01 -8.66
CA ASP A 51 22.17 17.87 -9.77
C ASP A 51 22.70 19.21 -9.24
N GLN A 52 22.06 19.80 -8.22
CA GLN A 52 22.54 21.01 -7.57
C GLN A 52 23.90 20.80 -6.87
N LEU A 53 24.10 19.67 -6.21
CA LEU A 53 25.34 19.35 -5.50
C LEU A 53 26.58 19.44 -6.42
N GLN A 54 26.44 19.10 -7.71
CA GLN A 54 27.52 19.18 -8.70
C GLN A 54 27.96 20.62 -9.00
N THR A 55 27.10 21.61 -8.72
CA THR A 55 27.32 23.02 -9.02
C THR A 55 27.79 23.84 -7.82
N ILE A 56 27.63 23.31 -6.61
CA ILE A 56 28.03 23.98 -5.37
C ILE A 56 29.53 23.82 -5.18
N THR A 57 30.26 24.92 -5.01
CA THR A 57 31.71 24.92 -4.76
C THR A 57 32.06 25.11 -3.28
N ASP A 58 31.13 25.59 -2.46
CA ASP A 58 31.32 25.75 -1.02
C ASP A 58 31.18 24.39 -0.28
N PRO A 59 32.21 23.93 0.45
CA PRO A 59 32.17 22.67 1.20
C PRO A 59 31.04 22.61 2.25
N ALA A 60 30.70 23.74 2.88
CA ALA A 60 29.65 23.78 3.89
C ALA A 60 28.25 23.58 3.27
N ALA A 61 28.01 24.23 2.12
CA ALA A 61 26.78 24.06 1.36
C ALA A 61 26.67 22.67 0.71
N GLN A 62 27.79 22.06 0.31
CA GLN A 62 27.82 20.68 -0.17
C GLN A 62 27.42 19.69 0.92
N ALA A 63 28.01 19.81 2.12
CA ALA A 63 27.69 18.94 3.25
C ALA A 63 26.21 19.00 3.63
N HIS A 64 25.65 20.21 3.73
CA HIS A 64 24.23 20.39 3.99
C HIS A 64 23.33 19.79 2.90
N THR A 65 23.69 19.97 1.64
CA THR A 65 22.92 19.40 0.51
C THR A 65 22.96 17.87 0.52
N GLN A 66 24.09 17.25 0.90
CA GLN A 66 24.20 15.81 1.06
C GLN A 66 23.31 15.27 2.19
N GLU A 67 23.20 15.98 3.32
CA GLU A 67 22.28 15.63 4.41
C GLU A 67 20.82 15.63 3.93
N LEU A 68 20.41 16.64 3.17
CA LEU A 68 19.05 16.73 2.61
C LEU A 68 18.75 15.58 1.63
N ILE A 69 19.73 15.21 0.79
CA ILE A 69 19.62 14.05 -0.13
C ILE A 69 19.40 12.76 0.66
N GLN A 70 20.19 12.54 1.73
CA GLN A 70 20.07 11.36 2.58
C GLN A 70 18.72 11.32 3.31
N ALA A 71 18.25 12.45 3.83
CA ALA A 71 16.95 12.56 4.48
C ALA A 71 15.80 12.23 3.51
N ALA A 72 15.80 12.82 2.31
CA ALA A 72 14.78 12.55 1.29
C ALA A 72 14.78 11.08 0.84
N HIS A 73 15.97 10.47 0.70
CA HIS A 73 16.10 9.06 0.38
C HIS A 73 15.55 8.15 1.48
N HIS A 74 15.91 8.43 2.74
CA HIS A 74 15.44 7.67 3.89
C HIS A 74 13.92 7.75 4.02
N GLU A 75 13.34 8.93 3.84
CA GLU A 75 11.90 9.13 3.88
C GLU A 75 11.17 8.40 2.74
N ALA A 76 11.71 8.43 1.51
CA ALA A 76 11.19 7.65 0.41
C ALA A 76 11.15 6.15 0.76
N MET A 77 12.27 5.60 1.25
CA MET A 77 12.36 4.19 1.63
C MET A 77 11.41 3.83 2.78
N ARG A 78 11.23 4.73 3.76
CA ARG A 78 10.26 4.55 4.84
C ARG A 78 8.84 4.43 4.31
N LEU A 79 8.42 5.34 3.42
CA LEU A 79 7.08 5.33 2.83
C LEU A 79 6.82 4.08 1.98
N TRP A 80 7.81 3.67 1.18
CA TRP A 80 7.73 2.40 0.44
C TRP A 80 7.63 1.19 1.37
N GLY A 81 8.40 1.19 2.47
CA GLY A 81 8.35 0.14 3.49
C GLY A 81 6.99 0.06 4.19
N GLU A 82 6.46 1.19 4.65
CA GLU A 82 5.14 1.27 5.31
C GLU A 82 4.02 0.83 4.38
N ALA A 83 3.98 1.35 3.14
CA ALA A 83 3.00 0.94 2.14
C ALA A 83 3.11 -0.56 1.83
N GLY A 84 4.33 -1.09 1.69
CA GLY A 84 4.58 -2.51 1.45
C GLY A 84 4.08 -3.41 2.58
N ILE A 85 4.32 -3.02 3.84
CA ILE A 85 3.83 -3.75 5.01
C ILE A 85 2.30 -3.73 5.05
N THR A 86 1.67 -2.58 4.82
CA THR A 86 0.20 -2.48 4.80
C THR A 86 -0.41 -3.35 3.70
N ILE A 87 0.15 -3.34 2.49
CA ILE A 87 -0.29 -4.20 1.38
C ILE A 87 -0.21 -5.67 1.78
N LEU A 88 0.90 -6.09 2.41
CA LEU A 88 1.08 -7.46 2.87
C LEU A 88 0.00 -7.84 3.89
N VAL A 89 -0.27 -6.99 4.88
CA VAL A 89 -1.32 -7.23 5.88
C VAL A 89 -2.69 -7.38 5.23
N LEU A 90 -3.05 -6.50 4.30
CA LEU A 90 -4.32 -6.55 3.59
C LEU A 90 -4.46 -7.81 2.73
N ALA A 91 -3.40 -8.20 2.00
CA ALA A 91 -3.38 -9.42 1.19
C ALA A 91 -3.50 -10.68 2.04
N VAL A 92 -2.77 -10.75 3.16
CA VAL A 92 -2.85 -11.88 4.10
C VAL A 92 -4.25 -11.97 4.70
N ALA A 93 -4.83 -10.85 5.15
CA ALA A 93 -6.21 -10.83 5.67
C ALA A 93 -7.21 -11.33 4.63
N ALA A 94 -7.10 -10.88 3.38
CA ALA A 94 -7.96 -11.33 2.27
C ALA A 94 -7.85 -12.85 2.04
N ILE A 95 -6.63 -13.41 2.08
CA ILE A 95 -6.40 -14.86 1.95
C ILE A 95 -7.01 -15.62 3.14
N PHE A 96 -6.83 -15.13 4.37
CA PHE A 96 -7.39 -15.77 5.56
C PHE A 96 -8.91 -15.80 5.56
N ILE A 97 -9.56 -14.69 5.19
CA ILE A 97 -11.02 -14.61 5.06
C ILE A 97 -11.50 -15.58 3.98
N SER A 98 -10.86 -15.58 2.81
CA SER A 98 -11.21 -16.48 1.70
C SER A 98 -11.09 -17.96 2.10
N ARG A 99 -10.02 -18.32 2.83
CA ARG A 99 -9.82 -19.68 3.34
C ARG A 99 -10.83 -20.05 4.42
N TRP A 100 -11.12 -19.15 5.34
CA TRP A 100 -12.12 -19.38 6.39
C TRP A 100 -13.50 -19.59 5.78
N MET A 101 -13.88 -18.81 4.76
CA MET A 101 -15.14 -19.01 4.05
C MET A 101 -15.22 -20.36 3.35
N ASN A 102 -14.20 -20.72 2.58
CA ASN A 102 -14.21 -21.99 1.82
C ASN A 102 -14.34 -23.21 2.75
N ARG A 103 -13.89 -23.10 4.01
CA ARG A 103 -14.07 -24.14 5.03
C ARG A 103 -15.50 -24.20 5.59
N ASN A 104 -16.13 -23.06 5.83
CA ASN A 104 -17.46 -23.00 6.45
C ASN A 104 -18.62 -23.07 5.44
N HIS A 105 -18.34 -22.70 4.19
CA HIS A 105 -19.29 -22.63 3.08
C HIS A 105 -18.63 -23.20 1.81
N PRO A 106 -18.33 -24.50 1.75
CA PRO A 106 -17.83 -25.13 0.53
C PRO A 106 -18.88 -25.04 -0.57
N ALA A 107 -18.42 -24.74 -1.79
CA ALA A 107 -19.25 -24.69 -2.99
C ALA A 107 -19.96 -26.02 -3.28
#